data_AF-A0A5E4PHU8-F1
#
_entry.id   AF-A0A5E4PHU8-F1
#
_cell.length_a   1.000
_cell.length_b   1.000
_cell.length_c   1.000
_cell.angle_alpha   90.00
_cell.angle_beta   90.00
_cell.angle_gamma   90.00
#
_symmetry.space_group_name_H-M   'P 1'
#
loop_
_entity.id
_entity.type
_entity.pdbx_description
1 polymer ?
#
loop_
_entity_poly.entity_id
_entity_poly.type
_entity_poly.pdbx_seq_one_letter_code
_entity_poly.pdbx_strand_id
1 'polypeptide(L)'
;MITVLEELLPILAHLNANSMNYIHIECDKADIYIESRPHYCDRGRFIVKVDSKAIECNIDEQDGYPRYYYNCFAMATEIDGFCLAKKLTIKSINDKGIENDGT
;
A
#
# COMPACT_ATOMS: atom_id res chain seq x y z
N MET A 1 -14.77 5.15 -14.36
CA MET A 1 -13.84 4.16 -13.75
C MET A 1 -13.22 4.91 -12.60
N ILE A 2 -13.64 4.61 -11.38
CA ILE A 2 -13.06 5.25 -10.19
C ILE A 2 -11.61 4.76 -10.11
N THR A 3 -10.67 5.69 -9.98
CA THR A 3 -9.24 5.34 -9.90
C THR A 3 -8.89 4.95 -8.48
N VAL A 4 -7.90 4.07 -8.29
CA VAL A 4 -7.40 3.71 -6.96
C VAL A 4 -6.96 4.97 -6.22
N LEU A 5 -6.43 5.94 -6.97
CA LEU A 5 -6.01 7.25 -6.48
C LEU A 5 -7.15 8.03 -5.78
N GLU A 6 -8.36 8.02 -6.33
CA GLU A 6 -9.51 8.77 -5.78
C GLU A 6 -10.03 8.18 -4.47
N GLU A 7 -10.01 6.86 -4.32
CA GLU A 7 -10.41 6.18 -3.08
C GLU A 7 -9.29 6.16 -2.04
N LEU A 8 -8.03 6.05 -2.48
CA LEU A 8 -6.88 5.91 -1.60
C LEU A 8 -6.45 7.25 -0.99
N LEU A 9 -6.46 8.36 -1.75
CA LEU A 9 -5.99 9.67 -1.26
C LEU A 9 -6.69 10.15 0.03
N PRO A 10 -8.03 10.09 0.18
CA PRO A 10 -8.71 10.46 1.42
C PRO A 10 -8.29 9.59 2.61
N ILE A 11 -8.00 8.31 2.39
CA ILE A 11 -7.59 7.37 3.43
C ILE A 11 -6.12 7.62 3.81
N LEU A 12 -5.26 7.91 2.83
CA LEU A 12 -3.87 8.31 3.08
C LEU A 12 -3.76 9.63 3.86
N ALA A 13 -4.78 10.51 3.80
CA ALA A 13 -4.82 11.71 4.62
C ALA A 13 -4.97 11.39 6.12
N HIS A 14 -5.57 10.24 6.46
CA HIS A 14 -5.66 9.75 7.84
C HIS A 14 -4.42 8.97 8.28
N LEU A 15 -3.55 8.57 7.34
CA LEU A 15 -2.26 7.96 7.61
C LEU A 15 -1.33 9.00 8.24
N ASN A 16 -1.34 9.05 9.57
CA ASN A 16 -0.37 9.83 10.30
C ASN A 16 1.02 9.20 10.17
N ALA A 17 1.95 9.89 9.52
CA ALA A 17 3.33 9.44 9.39
C ALA A 17 4.05 9.25 10.74
N ASN A 18 3.48 9.78 11.85
CA ASN A 18 4.03 9.71 13.21
C ASN A 18 3.43 8.58 14.06
N SER A 19 2.39 7.90 13.57
CA SER A 19 1.81 6.72 14.21
C SER A 19 2.08 5.54 13.32
N MET A 20 2.53 4.41 13.87
CA MET A 20 2.47 3.14 13.13
C MET A 20 0.98 2.91 12.79
N ASN A 21 0.66 2.62 11.54
CA ASN A 21 -0.70 2.48 11.01
C ASN A 21 -0.59 1.64 9.75
N TYR A 22 -1.63 0.88 9.44
CA TYR A 22 -1.60 -0.07 8.34
C TYR A 22 -2.87 0.03 7.51
N ILE A 23 -2.71 0.13 6.20
CA ILE A 23 -3.80 0.02 5.23
C ILE A 23 -3.61 -1.26 4.45
N HIS A 24 -4.68 -2.03 4.34
CA HIS A 24 -4.79 -3.17 3.46
C HIS A 24 -5.76 -2.88 2.33
N ILE A 25 -5.27 -2.94 1.10
CA ILE A 25 -6.06 -2.91 -0.12
C ILE A 25 -6.17 -4.36 -0.61
N GLU A 26 -7.35 -4.93 -0.48
CA GLU A 26 -7.64 -6.26 -1.00
C GLU A 26 -8.02 -6.15 -2.47
N CYS A 27 -7.30 -6.86 -3.35
CA CYS A 27 -7.68 -6.99 -4.75
C CYS A 27 -8.07 -8.44 -5.09
N ASP A 28 -8.59 -8.64 -6.30
CA ASP A 28 -8.95 -9.95 -6.82
C ASP A 28 -7.78 -10.93 -6.95
N LYS A 29 -6.59 -10.44 -7.31
CA LYS A 29 -5.41 -11.29 -7.61
C LYS A 29 -4.18 -11.00 -6.73
N ALA A 30 -4.21 -9.95 -5.93
CA ALA A 30 -3.12 -9.54 -5.06
C ALA A 30 -3.67 -8.75 -3.86
N ASP A 31 -2.90 -8.69 -2.78
CA ASP A 31 -3.11 -7.80 -1.66
C ASP A 31 -2.01 -6.75 -1.62
N ILE A 32 -2.37 -5.51 -1.36
CA ILE A 32 -1.42 -4.40 -1.21
C ILE A 32 -1.49 -3.90 0.22
N TYR A 33 -0.34 -3.79 0.85
CA TYR A 33 -0.18 -3.36 2.23
C TYR A 33 0.61 -2.07 2.28
N ILE A 34 0.08 -1.05 2.96
CA ILE A 34 0.75 0.24 3.18
C ILE A 34 0.96 0.39 4.67
N GLU A 35 2.21 0.55 5.09
CA GLU A 35 2.56 0.73 6.49
C GLU A 35 3.30 2.04 6.68
N SER A 36 2.87 2.84 7.66
CA SER A 36 3.69 3.96 8.11
C SER A 36 4.89 3.45 8.92
N ARG A 37 6.00 4.17 8.78
CA ARG A 37 7.28 3.90 9.44
C ARG A 37 7.87 5.21 9.97
N PRO A 38 7.29 5.79 11.04
CA PRO A 38 7.75 7.06 11.64
C PRO A 38 9.24 7.11 11.97
N HIS A 39 9.82 5.98 12.37
CA HIS A 39 11.18 5.89 12.88
C HIS A 39 12.24 5.56 11.81
N TYR A 40 11.84 5.29 10.57
CA TYR A 40 12.76 4.99 9.45
C TYR A 40 12.97 6.24 8.58
N CYS A 41 13.77 7.18 9.09
CA CYS A 41 13.95 8.50 8.47
C CYS A 41 14.78 8.50 7.17
N ASP A 42 15.60 7.47 6.94
CA ASP A 42 16.57 7.38 5.83
C ASP A 42 16.05 6.65 4.58
N ARG A 43 14.95 5.90 4.68
CA ARG A 43 14.41 5.10 3.57
C ARG A 43 13.04 5.53 3.09
N GLY A 44 12.20 6.08 3.96
CA GLY A 44 10.85 6.54 3.62
C GLY A 44 9.91 6.43 4.81
N ARG A 45 8.89 7.30 4.83
CA ARG A 45 7.88 7.35 5.90
C ARG A 45 6.80 6.28 5.75
N PHE A 46 6.71 5.68 4.58
CA PHE A 46 5.77 4.62 4.25
C PHE A 46 6.50 3.50 3.52
N ILE A 47 6.11 2.26 3.79
CA ILE A 47 6.52 1.08 3.05
C ILE A 47 5.28 0.44 2.45
N VAL A 48 5.34 0.16 1.16
CA VAL A 48 4.30 -0.59 0.46
C VAL A 48 4.83 -2.00 0.18
N LYS A 49 3.98 -3.00 0.37
CA LYS A 49 4.24 -4.40 0.07
C LYS A 49 3.10 -4.94 -0.78
N VAL A 50 3.40 -5.86 -1.68
CA VAL A 50 2.39 -6.57 -2.46
C VAL A 50 2.55 -8.05 -2.18
N ASP A 51 1.48 -8.69 -1.72
CA ASP A 51 1.41 -10.14 -1.62
C ASP A 51 0.52 -10.66 -2.73
N SER A 52 0.99 -11.69 -3.43
CA SER A 52 0.28 -12.20 -4.57
C SER A 52 -0.62 -13.37 -4.20
N LYS A 53 -1.92 -13.21 -4.43
CA LYS A 53 -2.92 -14.28 -4.22
C LYS A 53 -3.03 -15.23 -5.40
N ALA A 54 -2.87 -14.71 -6.62
CA ALA A 54 -3.08 -15.46 -7.86
C ALA A 54 -2.12 -15.07 -9.00
N ILE A 55 -1.22 -14.11 -8.78
CA ILE A 55 -0.15 -13.80 -9.71
C ILE A 55 1.07 -14.62 -9.27
N GLU A 56 1.47 -15.66 -10.01
CA GLU A 56 2.82 -16.19 -9.85
C GLU A 56 3.80 -15.11 -10.30
N CYS A 57 4.07 -14.12 -9.44
CA CYS A 57 5.16 -13.21 -9.68
C CYS A 57 6.41 -14.05 -9.42
N ASN A 58 7.06 -14.52 -10.49
CA ASN A 58 8.47 -14.88 -10.41
C ASN A 58 9.22 -13.79 -9.64
N ILE A 59 10.28 -14.11 -8.93
CA ILE A 59 11.06 -13.14 -8.13
C ILE A 59 11.39 -11.86 -8.94
N ASP A 60 11.61 -12.01 -10.24
CA ASP A 60 11.88 -10.90 -11.18
C ASP A 60 10.62 -10.09 -11.58
N GLU A 61 9.42 -10.64 -11.40
CA GLU A 61 8.13 -9.96 -11.63
C GLU A 61 7.54 -9.30 -10.37
N GLN A 62 8.13 -9.54 -9.19
CA GLN A 62 7.90 -8.75 -7.96
C GLN A 62 8.61 -7.39 -8.02
N ASP A 63 8.81 -6.88 -9.24
CA ASP A 63 9.75 -5.82 -9.58
C ASP A 63 9.47 -4.54 -8.78
N GLY A 64 10.20 -4.39 -7.68
CA GLY A 64 10.18 -3.23 -6.81
C GLY A 64 9.16 -3.21 -5.68
N TYR A 65 8.74 -4.33 -5.10
CA TYR A 65 8.15 -4.33 -3.76
C TYR A 65 8.95 -5.26 -2.81
N PRO A 66 9.25 -4.84 -1.56
CA PRO A 66 8.79 -3.62 -0.90
C PRO A 66 9.39 -2.33 -1.45
N ARG A 67 8.58 -1.27 -1.49
CA ARG A 67 8.95 0.07 -1.98
C ARG A 67 8.71 1.11 -0.89
N TYR A 68 9.63 2.05 -0.74
CA TYR A 68 9.57 3.07 0.30
C TYR A 68 9.22 4.43 -0.30
N TYR A 69 8.39 5.20 0.42
CA TYR A 69 7.93 6.49 -0.03
C TYR A 69 8.04 7.54 1.07
N TYR A 70 8.47 8.74 0.70
CA TYR A 70 8.37 9.93 1.55
C TYR A 70 7.06 10.70 1.34
N ASN A 71 6.44 10.53 0.17
CA ASN A 71 5.28 11.29 -0.27
C ASN A 71 4.11 10.34 -0.56
N CYS A 72 2.98 10.56 0.13
CA CYS A 72 1.76 9.77 -0.03
C CYS A 72 1.14 9.88 -1.44
N PHE A 73 1.28 11.03 -2.12
CA PHE A 73 0.78 11.23 -3.47
C PHE A 73 1.55 10.38 -4.50
N ALA A 74 2.88 10.36 -4.40
CA ALA A 74 3.72 9.53 -5.25
C ALA A 74 3.42 8.05 -5.04
N MET A 75 3.30 7.64 -3.77
CA MET A 75 2.91 6.28 -3.39
C MET A 75 1.55 5.88 -3.99
N ALA A 76 0.52 6.72 -3.83
CA ALA A 76 -0.81 6.44 -4.36
C ALA A 76 -0.84 6.33 -5.88
N THR A 77 -0.06 7.18 -6.56
CA THR A 77 0.06 7.18 -8.03
C THR A 77 0.76 5.90 -8.52
N GLU A 78 1.82 5.46 -7.85
CA GLU A 78 2.49 4.19 -8.20
C GLU A 78 1.62 2.96 -7.94
N ILE A 79 0.85 2.96 -6.84
CA ILE A 79 -0.12 1.90 -6.54
C ILE A 79 -1.22 1.85 -7.61
N ASP A 80 -1.78 3.00 -7.99
CA ASP A 80 -2.79 3.08 -9.05
C ASP A 80 -2.24 2.57 -10.39
N GLY A 81 -1.03 2.99 -10.76
CA GLY A 81 -0.35 2.50 -11.96
C GLY A 81 -0.10 0.99 -11.93
N PHE A 82 0.28 0.44 -10.78
CA PHE A 82 0.46 -1.00 -10.59
C PHE A 82 -0.87 -1.77 -10.77
N CYS A 83 -1.94 -1.31 -10.12
CA CYS A 83 -3.27 -1.90 -10.25
C CYS A 83 -3.76 -1.89 -11.70
N LEU A 84 -3.58 -0.78 -12.42
CA LEU A 84 -3.92 -0.67 -13.84
C LEU A 84 -3.09 -1.64 -14.70
N ALA A 85 -1.77 -1.68 -14.52
CA ALA A 85 -0.87 -2.53 -15.29
C ALA A 85 -1.16 -4.03 -15.09
N LYS A 86 -1.46 -4.44 -13.87
CA LYS A 86 -1.77 -5.84 -13.51
C LYS A 86 -3.26 -6.18 -13.61
N LYS A 87 -4.11 -5.23 -14.03
CA LYS A 87 -5.56 -5.38 -14.14
C LYS A 87 -6.18 -5.94 -12.86
N LEU A 88 -5.80 -5.32 -11.74
CA LEU A 88 -6.32 -5.63 -10.42
C LEU A 88 -7.67 -4.94 -10.22
N THR A 89 -8.61 -5.66 -9.63
CA THR A 89 -9.90 -5.12 -9.19
C THR A 89 -9.88 -5.00 -7.68
N ILE A 90 -10.02 -3.79 -7.15
CA ILE A 90 -10.13 -3.56 -5.71
C ILE A 90 -11.46 -4.14 -5.21
N LYS A 91 -11.38 -4.93 -4.15
CA LYS A 91 -12.53 -5.47 -3.43
C LYS A 91 -12.84 -4.68 -2.18
N SER A 92 -11.81 -4.31 -1.42
CA SER A 92 -11.96 -3.55 -0.18
C SER A 92 -10.69 -2.76 0.15
N ILE A 93 -10.86 -1.64 0.87
CA ILE A 93 -9.75 -0.91 1.49
C ILE A 93 -10.04 -0.83 2.99
N ASN A 94 -9.14 -1.36 3.79
CA ASN A 94 -9.27 -1.43 5.24
C ASN A 94 -8.13 -0.65 5.89
N ASP A 95 -8.47 0.41 6.62
CA ASP A 95 -7.55 1.07 7.55
C ASP A 95 -7.63 0.34 8.88
N LYS A 96 -6.62 -0.46 9.19
CA LYS A 96 -6.44 -0.98 10.55
C LYS A 96 -5.41 -0.08 11.22
N GLY A 97 -5.90 0.95 11.91
CA GLY A 97 -5.15 1.57 12.99
C GLY A 97 -4.69 0.49 13.96
N ILE A 98 -3.47 0.58 14.48
CA ILE A 98 -2.84 -0.52 15.25
C ILE A 98 -3.79 -1.02 16.34
N GLU A 99 -4.21 -2.28 16.27
CA GLU A 99 -4.45 -3.05 17.48
C GLU A 99 -3.09 -3.16 18.15
N ASN A 100 -2.92 -2.46 19.28
CA ASN A 100 -1.76 -2.67 20.14
C ASN A 100 -1.73 -4.16 20.47
N ASP A 101 -0.89 -4.94 19.79
CA ASP A 101 -0.52 -6.26 20.25
C ASP A 101 0.26 -6.02 21.53
N GLY A 102 -0.49 -6.09 22.63
CA GLY A 102 -0.01 -5.85 23.98
C GLY A 102 1.24 -6.67 24.22
N THR A 103 2.36 -5.98 24.40
CA THR A 103 3.56 -6.55 25.01
C THR A 103 3.78 -5.88 26.35
#